data_AF-A0A935WRE6-F1
#
_entry.id   AF-A0A935WRE6-F1
#
_cell.length_a   1.000
_cell.length_b   1.000
_cell.length_c   1.000
_cell.angle_alpha   90.00
_cell.angle_beta   90.00
_cell.angle_gamma   90.00
#
_symmetry.space_group_name_H-M   'P 1'
#
loop_
_entity.id
_entity.type
_entity.pdbx_description
1 polymer ?
#
loop_
_entity_poly.entity_id
_entity_poly.type
_entity_poly.pdbx_seq_one_letter_code
_entity_poly.pdbx_strand_id
1 'polypeptide(L)'
;MRTAGLLAAYAAAIGIVLSWTAAFVFYLKTHGSLSAEQSHLRGQLFFNWLFVNGKLTGEARDNARKVNLAMVAFFVCIVLAGGAFIFAAAPR
;
A
#
# COMPACT_ATOMS: atom_id res chain seq x y z
N MET A 1 17.76 17.24 17.87
CA MET A 1 17.07 15.94 17.80
C MET A 1 15.57 16.07 17.53
N ARG A 2 14.81 16.88 18.28
CA ARG A 2 13.35 17.07 18.08
C ARG A 2 12.94 17.49 16.66
N THR A 3 13.63 18.47 16.05
CA THR A 3 13.37 18.92 14.68
C THR A 3 13.56 17.81 13.64
N ALA A 4 14.63 17.03 13.76
CA ALA A 4 14.90 15.89 12.87
C ALA A 4 13.82 14.80 13.00
N GLY A 5 13.35 14.52 14.22
CA GLY A 5 12.24 13.59 14.46
C GLY A 5 10.93 14.07 13.84
N LEU A 6 10.59 15.36 13.95
CA LEU A 6 9.41 15.93 13.31
C LEU A 6 9.50 15.88 11.77
N LEU A 7 10.67 16.21 11.20
CA LEU A 7 10.88 16.10 9.75
C LEU A 7 10.71 14.66 9.26
N ALA A 8 11.25 13.68 9.99
CA ALA A 8 11.06 12.27 9.68
C ALA A 8 9.58 11.85 9.77
N ALA A 9 8.84 12.32 10.78
CA ALA A 9 7.42 12.06 10.91
C ALA A 9 6.60 12.63 9.74
N TYR A 10 6.88 13.87 9.32
CA TYR A 10 6.23 14.48 8.16
C TYR A 10 6.57 13.76 6.85
N ALA A 11 7.84 13.40 6.63
CA ALA A 11 8.25 12.65 5.45
C ALA A 11 7.56 11.28 5.38
N ALA A 12 7.48 10.58 6.52
CA ALA A 12 6.76 9.32 6.62
C ALA A 12 5.26 9.50 6.35
N ALA A 13 4.63 10.56 6.87
CA ALA A 13 3.22 10.87 6.61
C ALA A 13 2.94 11.11 5.11
N ILE A 14 3.83 11.81 4.40
CA ILE A 14 3.74 11.94 2.93
C ILE A 14 3.85 10.57 2.26
N GLY A 15 4.78 9.72 2.72
CA GLY A 15 4.94 8.35 2.25
C GLY A 15 3.67 7.50 2.42
N ILE A 16 2.94 7.65 3.54
CA ILE A 16 1.64 7.01 3.77
C ILE A 16 0.64 7.40 2.66
N VAL A 17 0.51 8.70 2.38
CA VAL A 17 -0.44 9.19 1.37
C VAL A 17 -0.07 8.69 -0.04
N LEU A 18 1.21 8.78 -0.41
CA LEU A 18 1.68 8.36 -1.73
C LEU A 18 1.52 6.85 -1.95
N SER A 19 1.88 6.04 -0.96
CA SER A 19 1.76 4.58 -1.03
C SER A 19 0.31 4.12 -1.05
N TRP A 20 -0.57 4.74 -0.27
CA TRP A 20 -2.00 4.46 -0.33
C TRP A 20 -2.59 4.79 -1.71
N THR A 21 -2.25 5.95 -2.25
CA THR A 21 -2.69 6.39 -3.59
C THR A 21 -2.20 5.43 -4.67
N ALA A 22 -0.93 5.02 -4.61
CA ALA A 22 -0.36 4.05 -5.53
C ALA A 22 -1.08 2.69 -5.45
N ALA A 23 -1.34 2.19 -4.23
CA ALA A 23 -2.08 0.95 -4.02
C ALA A 23 -3.48 1.03 -4.64
N PHE A 24 -4.20 2.13 -4.42
CA PHE A 24 -5.53 2.35 -4.99
C PHE A 24 -5.51 2.38 -6.52
N VAL A 25 -4.56 3.10 -7.13
CA VAL A 25 -4.41 3.15 -8.60
C VAL A 25 -4.13 1.77 -9.18
N PHE A 26 -3.18 1.02 -8.61
CA PHE A 26 -2.88 -0.32 -9.10
C PHE A 26 -4.01 -1.32 -8.82
N TYR A 27 -4.80 -1.11 -7.77
CA TYR A 27 -5.99 -1.90 -7.50
C TYR A 27 -7.03 -1.71 -8.60
N LEU A 28 -7.33 -0.46 -8.99
CA LEU A 28 -8.22 -0.19 -10.12
C LEU A 28 -7.69 -0.78 -11.44
N LYS A 29 -6.39 -0.66 -11.70
CA LYS A 29 -5.75 -1.27 -12.87
C LYS A 29 -5.84 -2.81 -12.84
N THR A 30 -5.71 -3.42 -11.66
CA THR A 30 -5.88 -4.88 -11.50
C THR A 30 -7.27 -5.31 -11.96
N HIS A 31 -8.32 -4.60 -11.56
CA HIS A 31 -9.70 -4.87 -12.00
C HIS A 31 -9.91 -4.61 -13.50
N GLY A 32 -9.27 -3.58 -14.04
CA GLY A 32 -9.32 -3.25 -15.48
C GLY A 32 -8.63 -4.28 -16.37
N SER A 33 -7.53 -4.87 -15.92
CA SER A 33 -6.72 -5.83 -16.68
C SER A 33 -7.18 -7.30 -16.55
N LEU A 34 -8.34 -7.57 -15.93
CA LEU A 34 -8.87 -8.94 -15.84
C LEU A 34 -9.31 -9.43 -17.22
N SER A 35 -8.86 -10.63 -17.59
CA SER A 35 -9.34 -11.29 -18.81
C SER A 35 -10.81 -11.70 -18.67
N ALA A 36 -11.45 -12.03 -19.80
CA ALA A 36 -12.82 -12.56 -19.81
C ALA A 36 -12.95 -13.83 -18.96
N GLU A 37 -11.95 -14.71 -19.01
CA GLU A 37 -11.88 -15.93 -18.20
C GLU A 37 -11.77 -15.64 -16.70
N GLN A 38 -11.14 -14.53 -16.32
CA GLN A 38 -10.96 -14.11 -14.93
C GLN A 38 -12.04 -13.14 -14.44
N SER A 39 -13.01 -12.78 -15.26
CA SER A 39 -14.08 -11.84 -14.90
C SER A 39 -14.85 -12.28 -13.64
N HIS A 40 -15.02 -13.59 -13.45
CA HIS A 40 -15.64 -14.20 -12.27
C HIS A 40 -14.90 -13.90 -10.96
N LEU A 41 -13.60 -13.54 -11.02
CA LEU A 41 -12.80 -13.20 -9.85
C LEU A 41 -13.02 -11.76 -9.36
N ARG A 42 -13.72 -10.89 -10.09
CA ARG A 42 -13.93 -9.47 -9.69
C ARG A 42 -14.54 -9.31 -8.30
N GLY A 43 -15.60 -10.05 -8.01
CA GLY A 43 -16.23 -10.00 -6.69
C GLY A 43 -15.31 -10.52 -5.60
N GLN A 44 -14.60 -11.62 -5.87
CA GLN A 44 -13.68 -12.22 -4.91
C GLN A 44 -12.45 -11.33 -4.67
N LEU A 45 -11.98 -10.57 -5.67
CA LEU A 45 -10.89 -9.61 -5.52
C LEU A 45 -11.18 -8.54 -4.46
N PHE A 46 -12.44 -8.14 -4.33
CA PHE A 46 -12.85 -7.12 -3.35
C PHE A 46 -12.87 -7.67 -1.92
N PHE A 47 -13.44 -8.85 -1.70
CA PHE A 47 -13.60 -9.40 -0.35
C PHE A 47 -12.45 -10.30 0.11
N ASN A 48 -11.78 -10.97 -0.83
CA ASN A 48 -10.84 -12.07 -0.56
C ASN A 48 -9.49 -11.85 -1.27
N TRP A 49 -9.01 -10.61 -1.34
CA TRP A 49 -7.77 -10.22 -2.04
C TRP A 49 -6.60 -11.19 -1.82
N LEU A 50 -6.33 -11.55 -0.57
CA LEU A 50 -5.20 -12.40 -0.17
C LEU A 50 -5.24 -13.78 -0.86
N PHE A 51 -6.43 -14.34 -1.06
CA PHE A 51 -6.63 -15.67 -1.62
C PHE A 51 -6.79 -15.67 -3.14
N VAL A 52 -7.11 -14.50 -3.72
CA VAL A 52 -7.43 -14.37 -5.16
C VAL A 52 -6.23 -13.90 -5.97
N ASN A 53 -5.33 -13.10 -5.38
CA ASN A 53 -4.10 -12.64 -6.02
C ASN A 53 -3.32 -13.79 -6.70
N GLY A 54 -3.20 -14.94 -6.04
CA GLY A 54 -2.48 -16.11 -6.58
C GLY A 54 -3.10 -16.71 -7.85
N LYS A 55 -4.37 -16.42 -8.13
CA LYS A 55 -5.12 -16.88 -9.31
C LYS A 55 -5.07 -15.90 -10.48
N LEU A 56 -4.53 -14.69 -10.26
CA LEU A 56 -4.37 -13.69 -11.31
C LEU A 56 -3.24 -14.07 -12.26
N THR A 57 -3.37 -13.65 -13.51
CA THR A 57 -2.39 -13.91 -14.58
C THR A 57 -2.17 -12.63 -15.39
N GLY A 58 -1.10 -12.63 -16.19
CA GLY A 58 -0.75 -11.48 -17.05
C GLY A 58 -0.65 -10.15 -16.31
N GLU A 59 -1.14 -9.08 -16.95
CA GLU A 59 -1.06 -7.72 -16.45
C GLU A 59 -1.81 -7.51 -15.13
N ALA A 60 -2.93 -8.22 -14.91
CA ALA A 60 -3.66 -8.18 -13.64
C ALA A 60 -2.80 -8.65 -12.47
N ARG A 61 -1.99 -9.70 -12.66
CA ARG A 61 -1.06 -10.21 -11.64
C ARG A 61 0.04 -9.19 -11.33
N ASP A 62 0.59 -8.54 -12.35
CA ASP A 62 1.65 -7.56 -12.17
C ASP A 62 1.15 -6.30 -11.46
N ASN A 63 -0.06 -5.84 -11.79
CA ASN A 63 -0.70 -4.76 -11.05
C ASN A 63 -0.99 -5.16 -9.60
N ALA A 64 -1.48 -6.38 -9.34
CA ALA A 64 -1.73 -6.86 -7.98
C ALA A 64 -0.44 -6.95 -7.13
N ARG A 65 0.68 -7.35 -7.73
CA ARG A 65 1.99 -7.32 -7.05
C ARG A 65 2.38 -5.90 -6.63
N LYS A 66 2.13 -4.91 -7.48
CA LYS A 66 2.40 -3.49 -7.17
C LYS A 66 1.49 -2.97 -6.05
N VAL A 67 0.23 -3.42 -5.98
CA VAL A 67 -0.65 -3.14 -4.82
C VAL A 67 -0.01 -3.67 -3.53
N ASN A 68 0.44 -4.92 -3.52
CA ASN A 68 1.06 -5.50 -2.32
C ASN A 68 2.34 -4.76 -1.90
N LEU A 69 3.20 -4.40 -2.86
CA LEU A 69 4.39 -3.60 -2.59
C LEU A 69 4.04 -2.21 -2.01
N ALA A 70 3.03 -1.55 -2.58
CA ALA A 70 2.55 -0.27 -2.07
C ALA A 70 1.97 -0.40 -0.65
N MET A 71 1.27 -1.49 -0.34
CA MET A 71 0.79 -1.77 1.02
C MET A 71 1.92 -2.03 2.00
N VAL A 72 2.98 -2.74 1.61
CA VAL A 72 4.17 -2.89 2.44
C VAL A 72 4.80 -1.52 2.73
N ALA A 73 4.98 -0.70 1.71
CA ALA A 73 5.51 0.66 1.87
C ALA A 73 4.64 1.52 2.79
N PHE A 74 3.32 1.42 2.67
CA PHE A 74 2.35 2.10 3.53
C PHE A 74 2.53 1.73 5.01
N PHE A 75 2.58 0.43 5.33
CA PHE A 75 2.76 -0.01 6.71
C PHE A 75 4.15 0.37 7.27
N VAL A 76 5.20 0.30 6.46
CA VAL A 76 6.53 0.78 6.84
C VAL A 76 6.48 2.28 7.19
N CYS A 77 5.81 3.09 6.37
CA CYS A 77 5.67 4.52 6.63
C CYS A 77 4.86 4.79 7.91
N ILE A 78 3.83 4.01 8.22
CA ILE A 78 3.09 4.11 9.50
C ILE A 78 4.03 3.86 10.69
N VAL A 79 4.82 2.78 10.64
CA VAL A 79 5.75 2.43 11.72
C VAL A 79 6.81 3.53 11.90
N LEU A 80 7.37 4.04 10.81
CA LEU A 80 8.35 5.12 10.84
C LEU A 80 7.74 6.43 11.38
N ALA A 81 6.53 6.79 10.96
CA ALA A 81 5.84 7.98 11.47
C ALA A 81 5.59 7.89 12.98
N GLY A 82 5.10 6.75 13.45
CA GLY A 82 4.86 6.50 14.88
C GLY A 82 6.15 6.56 15.70
N GLY A 83 7.19 5.86 15.27
CA GLY A 83 8.49 5.86 15.95
C GLY A 83 9.14 7.24 15.99
N ALA A 84 9.12 7.97 14.87
CA ALA A 84 9.66 9.32 14.79
C ALA A 84 8.90 10.31 15.67
N PHE A 85 7.58 10.19 15.75
CA PHE A 85 6.75 11.02 16.61
C PHE A 85 7.03 10.77 18.11
N ILE A 86 7.11 9.50 18.53
CA ILE A 86 7.44 9.13 19.91
C ILE A 86 8.83 9.69 20.29
N PHE A 87 9.82 9.52 19.44
CA PHE A 87 11.17 10.05 19.66
C PHE A 87 11.21 11.59 19.74
N ALA A 88 10.38 12.28 18.95
CA ALA A 88 10.28 13.73 18.99
C ALA A 88 9.51 14.26 20.22
N ALA A 89 8.61 13.45 20.79
CA ALA A 89 7.77 13.80 21.93
C ALA A 89 8.39 13.47 23.30
N ALA A 90 9.44 12.65 23.35
CA ALA A 90 10.10 12.27 24.60
C ALA A 90 10.71 13.48 25.33
N PRO A 91 10.49 13.64 26.65
CA PRO A 91 11.18 14.65 27.45
C PRO A 91 12.68 14.32 27.51
N ARG A 92 13.53 15.36 27.42
CA ARG A 92 14.98 15.22 27.51
C ARG A 92 15.45 15.19 28.95
#